data_AF-A0A1L7BH03-F1
#
_entry.id   AF-A0A1L7BH03-F1
#
_cell.length_a   1.000
_cell.length_b   1.000
_cell.length_c   1.000
_cell.angle_alpha   90.00
_cell.angle_beta   90.00
_cell.angle_gamma   90.00
#
_symmetry.space_group_name_H-M   'P 1'
#
loop_
_entity.id
_entity.type
_entity.pdbx_description
1 polymer ?
#
loop_
_entity_poly.entity_id
_entity_poly.type
_entity_poly.pdbx_seq_one_letter_code
_entity_poly.pdbx_strand_id
1 'polypeptide(L)'
;MRKFLITLLIFTFTLFVFSNIPLSIGTIEKNNEKYFVYELTPEFSFGPLTLGIGFTAYATDVVYGELYYGIPSSTPSTNIINAFVLNTLGIKTDNFEFRYGLVKPTTLALGFNMRKYINRNTRAFDLKFNLSNFGLYTHIPYEITKFVPFEVLQSDSVFFGDFVYKAGFVELQVYGITDPEATDTFVIDNSTPVKYAGGVAIYVPLVNVVKLGVEFALQSDESFSSIGNGVFVGVYGDFGVLEPVGGVYYFRNGYVPFLFDRNYNYLKSNQSLNGLENVEDKSGYLVGMSVDLMPYGNGEFYVYGALDGVTPVAEGNVRIILPEIASFPGLFIDGYYYDSTPFENGFLDENTEVYLKISYPILGESFVAGIVYSWEENQWAKSLFIGGLTTF
;
A
#
# COMPACT_ATOMS: atom_id res chain seq x y z
N MET A 1 29.34 -39.72 14.33
CA MET A 1 29.04 -38.47 15.05
C MET A 1 28.91 -37.25 14.15
N ARG A 2 29.93 -36.84 13.38
CA ARG A 2 29.88 -35.60 12.55
C ARG A 2 28.70 -35.55 11.54
N LYS A 3 28.41 -36.64 10.84
CA LYS A 3 27.27 -36.72 9.90
C LYS A 3 25.91 -36.61 10.62
N PHE A 4 25.75 -37.29 11.76
CA PHE A 4 24.54 -37.20 12.58
C PHE A 4 24.32 -35.79 13.13
N LEU A 5 25.40 -35.12 13.57
CA LEU A 5 25.33 -33.74 14.06
C LEU A 5 24.94 -32.75 12.94
N ILE A 6 25.47 -32.93 11.72
CA ILE A 6 25.11 -32.12 10.55
C ILE A 6 23.63 -32.36 10.17
N THR A 7 23.18 -33.61 10.12
CA THR A 7 21.77 -33.94 9.84
C THR A 7 20.84 -33.37 10.90
N LEU A 8 21.18 -33.50 12.19
CA LEU A 8 20.40 -32.93 13.28
C LEU A 8 20.36 -31.41 13.18
N LEU A 9 21.47 -30.76 12.86
CA LEU A 9 21.55 -29.30 12.74
C LEU A 9 20.76 -28.80 11.52
N ILE A 10 20.82 -29.52 10.38
CA ILE A 10 19.97 -29.25 9.22
C ILE A 10 18.50 -29.44 9.57
N PHE A 11 18.14 -30.51 10.29
CA PHE A 11 16.76 -30.83 10.67
C PHE A 11 16.20 -29.83 11.69
N THR A 12 17.02 -29.39 12.64
CA THR A 12 16.64 -28.38 13.64
C THR A 12 16.55 -27.01 13.00
N PHE A 13 17.47 -26.67 12.09
CA PHE A 13 17.44 -25.43 11.32
C PHE A 13 16.23 -25.40 10.38
N THR A 14 15.90 -26.51 9.71
CA THR A 14 14.66 -26.61 8.92
C THR A 14 13.44 -26.50 9.80
N LEU A 15 13.33 -27.22 10.93
CA LEU A 15 12.22 -27.05 11.86
C LEU A 15 12.04 -25.60 12.33
N PHE A 16 13.14 -24.90 12.64
CA PHE A 16 13.09 -23.50 13.06
C PHE A 16 12.68 -22.56 11.91
N VAL A 17 13.23 -22.78 10.72
CA VAL A 17 12.90 -22.06 9.47
C VAL A 17 11.45 -22.29 9.03
N PHE A 18 10.94 -23.51 9.17
CA PHE A 18 9.59 -23.90 8.75
C PHE A 18 8.52 -23.60 9.83
N SER A 19 8.91 -23.27 11.07
CA SER A 19 7.96 -23.01 12.16
C SER A 19 7.25 -21.65 12.10
N ASN A 20 7.69 -20.71 11.25
CA ASN A 20 7.10 -19.39 11.06
C ASN A 20 7.00 -19.01 9.56
N ILE A 21 6.59 -19.93 8.70
CA ILE A 21 6.34 -19.59 7.29
C ILE A 21 4.92 -19.02 7.17
N PRO A 22 4.77 -17.78 6.68
CA PRO A 22 3.45 -17.23 6.42
C PRO A 22 2.75 -18.07 5.36
N LEU A 23 1.64 -18.69 5.76
CA LEU A 23 0.71 -19.39 4.87
C LEU A 23 -0.46 -18.44 4.60
N SER A 24 -0.49 -17.87 3.40
CA SER A 24 -1.61 -17.08 2.92
C SER A 24 -2.54 -17.97 2.11
N ILE A 25 -3.81 -18.02 2.51
CA ILE A 25 -4.87 -18.69 1.73
C ILE A 25 -5.96 -17.67 1.53
N GLY A 26 -6.33 -17.40 0.28
CA GLY A 26 -7.31 -16.38 -0.01
C GLY A 26 -7.73 -16.19 -1.44
N THR A 27 -8.68 -15.29 -1.64
CA THR A 27 -9.12 -14.90 -2.97
C THR A 27 -8.31 -13.70 -3.44
N ILE A 28 -7.67 -13.80 -4.60
CA ILE A 28 -7.08 -12.65 -5.29
C ILE A 28 -7.82 -12.42 -6.59
N GLU A 29 -7.90 -11.16 -7.01
CA GLU A 29 -8.46 -10.80 -8.32
C GLU A 29 -7.32 -10.43 -9.26
N LYS A 30 -7.25 -11.06 -10.43
CA LYS A 30 -6.30 -10.74 -11.50
C LYS A 30 -7.01 -10.80 -12.84
N ASN A 31 -6.78 -9.81 -13.70
CA ASN A 31 -7.42 -9.71 -15.02
C ASN A 31 -8.97 -9.81 -14.97
N ASN A 32 -9.61 -9.22 -13.94
CA ASN A 32 -11.06 -9.31 -13.67
C ASN A 32 -11.59 -10.73 -13.40
N GLU A 33 -10.71 -11.69 -13.11
CA GLU A 33 -11.07 -13.02 -12.64
C GLU A 33 -10.63 -13.21 -11.18
N LYS A 34 -11.48 -13.87 -10.39
CA LYS A 34 -11.20 -14.18 -8.99
C LYS A 34 -10.63 -15.59 -8.88
N TYR A 35 -9.50 -15.71 -8.20
CA TYR A 35 -8.79 -16.96 -7.98
C TYR A 35 -8.64 -17.23 -6.50
N PHE A 36 -8.79 -18.49 -6.09
CA PHE A 36 -8.43 -18.95 -4.76
C PHE A 36 -6.97 -19.38 -4.75
N VAL A 37 -6.13 -18.71 -3.98
CA VAL A 37 -4.67 -18.85 -3.95
C VAL A 37 -4.21 -19.42 -2.63
N TYR A 38 -3.25 -20.33 -2.71
CA TYR A 38 -2.48 -20.90 -1.61
C TYR A 38 -1.04 -20.46 -1.79
N GLU A 39 -0.51 -19.72 -0.83
CA GLU A 39 0.82 -19.12 -0.94
C GLU A 39 1.63 -19.32 0.36
N LEU A 40 2.85 -19.80 0.20
CA LEU A 40 3.87 -19.90 1.24
C LEU A 40 5.03 -18.99 0.84
N THR A 41 5.29 -17.92 1.59
CA THR A 41 6.27 -16.89 1.22
C THR A 41 7.39 -16.70 2.24
N PRO A 42 8.25 -17.72 2.47
CA PRO A 42 9.39 -17.53 3.36
C PRO A 42 10.41 -16.56 2.76
N GLU A 43 11.06 -15.76 3.60
CA GLU A 43 12.09 -14.81 3.20
C GLU A 43 13.33 -14.96 4.09
N PHE A 44 14.50 -15.04 3.47
CA PHE A 44 15.77 -15.29 4.16
C PHE A 44 16.79 -14.20 3.80
N SER A 45 17.44 -13.63 4.81
CA SER A 45 18.51 -12.64 4.60
C SER A 45 19.86 -13.19 5.05
N PHE A 46 20.85 -13.14 4.16
CA PHE A 46 22.24 -13.56 4.36
C PHE A 46 23.18 -12.41 4.01
N GLY A 47 23.50 -11.57 5.00
CA GLY A 47 24.28 -10.36 4.79
C GLY A 47 23.56 -9.40 3.83
N PRO A 48 24.18 -9.00 2.70
CA PRO A 48 23.55 -8.09 1.74
C PRO A 48 22.49 -8.76 0.86
N LEU A 49 22.38 -10.09 0.84
CA LEU A 49 21.46 -10.82 -0.02
C LEU A 49 20.19 -11.22 0.74
N THR A 50 19.03 -10.94 0.15
CA THR A 50 17.73 -11.44 0.61
C THR A 50 17.14 -12.33 -0.48
N LEU A 51 16.66 -13.51 -0.13
CA LEU A 51 16.04 -14.46 -1.04
C LEU A 51 14.79 -15.05 -0.39
N GLY A 52 13.66 -14.96 -1.08
CA GLY A 52 12.43 -15.66 -0.72
C GLY A 52 11.99 -16.51 -1.89
N ILE A 53 12.11 -17.83 -1.77
CA ILE A 53 11.51 -18.78 -2.72
C ILE A 53 10.36 -19.43 -1.98
N GLY A 54 9.16 -19.26 -2.50
CA GLY A 54 7.96 -19.83 -1.92
C GLY A 54 7.25 -20.80 -2.82
N PHE A 55 6.04 -21.12 -2.42
CA PHE A 55 5.14 -22.01 -3.13
C PHE A 55 3.81 -21.30 -3.35
N THR A 56 3.36 -21.19 -4.59
CA THR A 56 2.08 -20.59 -4.95
C THR A 56 1.31 -21.55 -5.86
N ALA A 57 0.07 -21.84 -5.50
CA ALA A 57 -0.88 -22.56 -6.33
C ALA A 57 -2.24 -21.85 -6.27
N TYR A 58 -3.05 -21.98 -7.32
CA TYR A 58 -4.35 -21.34 -7.38
C TYR A 58 -5.40 -22.20 -8.09
N ALA A 59 -6.67 -21.95 -7.79
CA ALA A 59 -7.81 -22.57 -8.44
C ALA A 59 -8.86 -21.52 -8.77
N THR A 60 -9.65 -21.76 -9.83
CA THR A 60 -10.78 -20.90 -10.22
C THR A 60 -12.03 -21.15 -9.38
N ASP A 61 -12.08 -22.27 -8.63
CA ASP A 61 -13.16 -22.65 -7.73
C ASP A 61 -12.58 -23.46 -6.55
N VAL A 62 -13.11 -23.24 -5.35
CA VAL A 62 -12.68 -23.87 -4.09
C VAL A 62 -13.03 -25.36 -4.03
N VAL A 63 -14.10 -25.81 -4.70
CA VAL A 63 -14.64 -27.18 -4.57
C VAL A 63 -14.29 -28.06 -5.77
N TYR A 64 -14.29 -27.51 -6.98
CA TYR A 64 -14.09 -28.28 -8.22
C TYR A 64 -13.09 -27.64 -9.20
N GLY A 65 -12.41 -26.56 -8.82
CA GLY A 65 -11.46 -25.88 -9.68
C GLY A 65 -10.23 -26.74 -9.96
N GLU A 66 -9.76 -26.72 -11.20
CA GLU A 66 -8.45 -27.29 -11.53
C GLU A 66 -7.36 -26.48 -10.81
N LEU A 67 -6.43 -27.17 -10.17
CA LEU A 67 -5.31 -26.54 -9.48
C LEU A 67 -4.21 -26.21 -10.49
N TYR A 68 -3.86 -24.93 -10.56
CA TYR A 68 -2.76 -24.41 -11.33
C TYR A 68 -1.61 -23.99 -10.41
N TYR A 69 -0.41 -23.95 -10.97
CA TYR A 69 0.84 -23.70 -10.27
C TYR A 69 1.47 -22.38 -10.73
N GLY A 70 1.89 -21.57 -9.76
CA GLY A 70 2.44 -20.23 -9.97
C GLY A 70 1.43 -19.13 -9.70
N ILE A 71 1.70 -17.94 -10.21
CA ILE A 71 0.82 -16.78 -10.06
C ILE A 71 -0.29 -16.85 -11.14
N PRO A 72 -1.55 -16.49 -10.82
CA PRO A 72 -2.60 -16.42 -11.83
C PRO A 72 -2.21 -15.61 -13.05
N SER A 73 -2.43 -16.18 -14.22
CA SER A 73 -2.04 -15.62 -15.51
C SER A 73 -3.01 -16.07 -16.60
N SER A 74 -2.98 -15.38 -17.74
CA SER A 74 -3.82 -15.69 -18.91
C SER A 74 -3.54 -17.07 -19.53
N THR A 75 -2.43 -17.71 -19.16
CA THR A 75 -2.06 -19.06 -19.59
C THR A 75 -1.75 -19.95 -18.38
N PRO A 76 -2.77 -20.53 -17.72
CA PRO A 76 -2.57 -21.33 -16.51
C PRO A 76 -1.55 -22.47 -16.70
N SER A 77 -0.73 -22.73 -15.68
CA SER A 77 0.28 -23.78 -15.73
C SER A 77 -0.07 -24.95 -14.81
N THR A 78 0.02 -26.18 -15.32
CA THR A 78 -0.07 -27.41 -14.52
C THR A 78 1.31 -28.00 -14.21
N ASN A 79 2.39 -27.29 -14.55
CA ASN A 79 3.75 -27.71 -14.22
C ASN A 79 4.11 -27.30 -12.78
N ILE A 80 4.32 -28.29 -11.90
CA ILE A 80 4.65 -28.08 -10.48
C ILE A 80 5.90 -27.24 -10.24
N ILE A 81 6.83 -27.16 -11.21
CA ILE A 81 8.02 -26.29 -11.09
C ILE A 81 7.59 -24.82 -10.99
N ASN A 82 6.54 -24.42 -11.71
CA ASN A 82 6.02 -23.06 -11.62
C ASN A 82 5.32 -22.78 -10.29
N ALA A 83 5.04 -23.81 -9.47
CA ALA A 83 4.55 -23.61 -8.12
C ALA A 83 5.61 -22.95 -7.24
N PHE A 84 6.89 -23.18 -7.53
CA PHE A 84 7.96 -22.50 -6.83
C PHE A 84 8.11 -21.09 -7.41
N VAL A 85 7.70 -20.09 -6.63
CA VAL A 85 7.71 -18.68 -7.04
C VAL A 85 8.86 -17.96 -6.32
N LEU A 86 9.62 -17.16 -7.06
CA LEU A 86 10.53 -16.21 -6.43
C LEU A 86 9.65 -15.09 -5.85
N ASN A 87 9.60 -15.02 -4.53
CA ASN A 87 8.80 -14.04 -3.82
C ASN A 87 9.57 -12.77 -3.54
N THR A 88 10.84 -12.93 -3.18
CA THR A 88 11.74 -11.81 -2.91
C THR A 88 13.13 -12.12 -3.44
N LEU A 89 13.75 -11.14 -4.09
CA LEU A 89 15.18 -11.11 -4.38
C LEU A 89 15.70 -9.72 -4.06
N GLY A 90 16.45 -9.59 -2.98
CA GLY A 90 17.02 -8.33 -2.52
C GLY A 90 18.54 -8.37 -2.54
N ILE A 91 19.17 -7.28 -2.97
CA ILE A 91 20.59 -7.02 -2.75
C ILE A 91 20.69 -5.64 -2.10
N LYS A 92 21.17 -5.57 -0.88
CA LYS A 92 21.33 -4.34 -0.12
C LYS A 92 22.77 -4.15 0.34
N THR A 93 23.36 -3.06 -0.13
CA THR A 93 24.68 -2.55 0.24
C THR A 93 24.53 -1.12 0.77
N ASP A 94 25.63 -0.50 1.21
CA ASP A 94 25.59 0.87 1.73
C ASP A 94 25.06 1.90 0.71
N ASN A 95 25.39 1.71 -0.57
CA ASN A 95 25.11 2.68 -1.63
C ASN A 95 24.07 2.20 -2.65
N PHE A 96 23.67 0.94 -2.59
CA PHE A 96 22.77 0.34 -3.59
C PHE A 96 21.85 -0.67 -2.94
N GLU A 97 20.57 -0.57 -3.24
CA GLU A 97 19.54 -1.51 -2.87
C GLU A 97 18.72 -1.86 -4.11
N PHE A 98 18.76 -3.13 -4.51
CA PHE A 98 17.83 -3.72 -5.45
C PHE A 98 16.88 -4.61 -4.67
N ARG A 99 15.60 -4.57 -5.00
CA ARG A 99 14.61 -5.46 -4.42
C ARG A 99 13.55 -5.81 -5.44
N TYR A 100 13.42 -7.09 -5.75
CA TYR A 100 12.18 -7.65 -6.24
C TYR A 100 11.40 -8.20 -5.07
N GLY A 101 10.11 -7.85 -4.92
CA GLY A 101 9.24 -8.44 -3.89
C GLY A 101 7.94 -7.68 -3.70
N LEU A 102 7.18 -8.01 -2.65
CA LEU A 102 5.89 -7.36 -2.36
C LEU A 102 6.05 -5.84 -2.26
N VAL A 103 5.15 -5.07 -2.89
CA VAL A 103 5.20 -3.60 -2.86
C VAL A 103 5.14 -3.10 -1.42
N LYS A 104 6.05 -2.20 -1.05
CA LYS A 104 6.06 -1.54 0.27
C LYS A 104 5.37 -0.17 0.17
N PRO A 105 4.67 0.29 1.23
CA PRO A 105 4.10 1.62 1.25
C PRO A 105 5.18 2.66 0.96
N THR A 106 4.94 3.51 -0.04
CA THR A 106 5.90 4.54 -0.43
C THR A 106 5.27 5.93 -0.39
N THR A 107 5.98 6.87 0.23
CA THR A 107 5.67 8.30 0.21
C THR A 107 6.79 9.00 -0.55
N LEU A 108 6.43 9.84 -1.52
CA LEU A 108 7.36 10.71 -2.21
C LEU A 108 7.21 12.13 -1.68
N ALA A 109 8.33 12.81 -1.52
CA ALA A 109 8.34 14.18 -1.04
C ALA A 109 7.63 14.36 0.34
N LEU A 110 6.83 15.42 0.52
CA LEU A 110 5.96 15.60 1.70
C LEU A 110 4.67 14.80 1.58
N GLY A 111 4.49 14.07 0.47
CA GLY A 111 3.34 13.23 0.19
C GLY A 111 2.21 13.94 -0.54
N PHE A 112 2.40 15.13 -1.12
CA PHE A 112 1.28 15.90 -1.66
C PHE A 112 0.66 15.28 -2.93
N ASN A 113 1.46 14.58 -3.73
CA ASN A 113 0.96 13.71 -4.82
C ASN A 113 0.81 12.25 -4.39
N MET A 114 1.82 11.70 -3.70
CA MET A 114 1.90 10.27 -3.37
C MET A 114 2.23 10.05 -1.90
N ARG A 115 1.31 9.41 -1.18
CA ARG A 115 1.43 9.18 0.25
C ARG A 115 1.08 7.74 0.62
N LYS A 116 2.09 6.99 1.08
CA LYS A 116 1.97 5.58 1.44
C LYS A 116 1.30 4.71 0.36
N TYR A 117 1.48 5.07 -0.91
CA TYR A 117 0.97 4.31 -2.03
C TYR A 117 1.43 2.85 -1.92
N ILE A 118 0.49 1.93 -2.11
CA ILE A 118 0.72 0.48 -2.11
C ILE A 118 -0.34 -0.21 -2.96
N ASN A 119 0.06 -1.27 -3.65
CA ASN A 119 -0.87 -2.26 -4.15
C ASN A 119 -0.64 -3.57 -3.40
N ARG A 120 -1.61 -3.94 -2.55
CA ARG A 120 -1.48 -5.09 -1.68
C ARG A 120 -1.60 -6.34 -2.55
N ASN A 121 -0.67 -7.28 -2.39
CA ASN A 121 -0.55 -8.55 -3.15
C ASN A 121 0.13 -8.48 -4.51
N THR A 122 0.72 -7.34 -4.89
CA THR A 122 1.56 -7.26 -6.09
C THR A 122 3.04 -7.25 -5.73
N ARG A 123 3.87 -7.71 -6.68
CA ARG A 123 5.33 -7.65 -6.57
C ARG A 123 5.87 -6.68 -7.61
N ALA A 124 6.95 -5.99 -7.26
CA ALA A 124 7.59 -5.03 -8.13
C ALA A 124 9.11 -5.09 -7.97
N PHE A 125 9.80 -4.43 -8.90
CA PHE A 125 11.23 -4.18 -8.84
C PHE A 125 11.48 -2.75 -8.35
N ASP A 126 12.15 -2.66 -7.21
CA ASP A 126 12.60 -1.42 -6.60
C ASP A 126 14.12 -1.29 -6.77
N LEU A 127 14.58 -0.12 -7.19
CA LEU A 127 15.98 0.24 -7.30
C LEU A 127 16.23 1.51 -6.49
N LYS A 128 17.19 1.45 -5.59
CA LYS A 128 17.66 2.61 -4.82
C LYS A 128 19.17 2.71 -4.90
N PHE A 129 19.66 3.90 -5.16
CA PHE A 129 21.07 4.22 -5.15
C PHE A 129 21.30 5.44 -4.26
N ASN A 130 22.23 5.37 -3.33
CA ASN A 130 22.62 6.47 -2.47
C ASN A 130 24.13 6.65 -2.53
N LEU A 131 24.59 7.83 -2.90
CA LEU A 131 26.01 8.16 -2.95
C LEU A 131 26.25 9.51 -2.29
N SER A 132 26.67 9.48 -1.03
CA SER A 132 26.97 10.67 -0.22
C SER A 132 25.80 11.67 -0.17
N ASN A 133 25.80 12.63 -1.08
CA ASN A 133 24.82 13.71 -1.20
C ASN A 133 23.73 13.45 -2.24
N PHE A 134 23.77 12.34 -2.97
CA PHE A 134 22.80 12.00 -4.00
C PHE A 134 22.03 10.73 -3.63
N GLY A 135 20.73 10.72 -3.90
CA GLY A 135 19.86 9.55 -3.86
C GLY A 135 19.05 9.43 -5.15
N LEU A 136 18.84 8.21 -5.63
CA LEU A 136 17.90 7.88 -6.69
C LEU A 136 17.04 6.72 -6.21
N TYR A 137 15.75 6.78 -6.52
CA TYR A 137 14.82 5.70 -6.29
C TYR A 137 13.91 5.51 -7.51
N THR A 138 13.59 4.26 -7.85
CA THR A 138 12.70 3.92 -8.95
C THR A 138 11.92 2.65 -8.62
N HIS A 139 10.63 2.67 -8.90
CA HIS A 139 9.68 1.58 -8.77
C HIS A 139 9.18 1.14 -10.14
N ILE A 140 9.29 -0.15 -10.42
CA ILE A 140 8.96 -0.77 -11.70
C ILE A 140 7.97 -1.91 -11.39
N PRO A 141 6.65 -1.71 -11.61
CA PRO A 141 5.58 -2.63 -11.21
C PRO A 141 5.45 -3.84 -12.16
N TYR A 142 6.47 -4.68 -12.19
CA TYR A 142 6.46 -5.94 -12.92
C TYR A 142 6.70 -7.12 -11.98
N GLU A 143 6.04 -8.24 -12.25
CA GLU A 143 6.17 -9.49 -11.50
C GLU A 143 6.55 -10.66 -12.41
N ILE A 144 7.37 -11.57 -11.88
CA ILE A 144 7.71 -12.84 -12.55
C ILE A 144 6.59 -13.83 -12.25
N THR A 145 5.80 -14.22 -13.26
CA THR A 145 4.64 -15.12 -13.07
C THR A 145 4.97 -16.58 -13.30
N LYS A 146 5.97 -16.89 -14.15
CA LYS A 146 6.43 -18.25 -14.45
C LYS A 146 7.94 -18.31 -14.67
N PHE A 147 8.54 -19.47 -14.36
CA PHE A 147 9.93 -19.78 -14.72
C PHE A 147 10.04 -20.58 -16.02
N VAL A 148 9.04 -21.41 -16.31
CA VAL A 148 9.04 -22.29 -17.48
C VAL A 148 7.66 -22.29 -18.17
N PRO A 149 7.50 -21.59 -19.31
CA PRO A 149 8.45 -20.61 -19.86
C PRO A 149 8.59 -19.40 -18.92
N PHE A 150 9.73 -18.70 -19.00
CA PHE A 150 9.92 -17.48 -18.21
C PHE A 150 8.91 -16.42 -18.68
N GLU A 151 8.15 -15.87 -17.74
CA GLU A 151 7.10 -14.90 -18.02
C GLU A 151 7.12 -13.80 -16.97
N VAL A 152 6.98 -12.56 -17.44
CA VAL A 152 6.88 -11.36 -16.62
C VAL A 152 5.65 -10.60 -17.07
N LEU A 153 4.83 -10.17 -16.13
CA LEU A 153 3.65 -9.34 -16.37
C LEU A 153 3.73 -8.06 -15.56
N GLN A 154 3.05 -7.03 -16.04
CA GLN A 154 2.86 -5.80 -15.29
C GLN A 154 1.89 -6.10 -14.13
N SER A 155 2.35 -5.87 -12.90
CA SER A 155 1.61 -6.20 -11.68
C SER A 155 0.76 -5.02 -11.19
N ASP A 156 1.16 -3.80 -11.55
CA ASP A 156 0.42 -2.56 -11.36
C ASP A 156 0.70 -1.61 -12.53
N SER A 157 -0.24 -0.73 -12.79
CA SER A 157 -0.12 0.40 -13.69
C SER A 157 0.85 1.50 -13.22
N VAL A 158 1.06 1.71 -11.91
CA VAL A 158 1.75 2.93 -11.43
C VAL A 158 3.27 2.77 -11.37
N PHE A 159 3.98 3.59 -12.14
CA PHE A 159 5.44 3.74 -12.08
C PHE A 159 5.79 5.02 -11.33
N PHE A 160 6.89 5.00 -10.58
CA PHE A 160 7.35 6.21 -9.91
C PHE A 160 8.83 6.17 -9.59
N GLY A 161 9.40 7.33 -9.28
CA GLY A 161 10.76 7.45 -8.83
C GLY A 161 11.07 8.85 -8.34
N ASP A 162 12.21 8.98 -7.67
CA ASP A 162 12.71 10.25 -7.20
C ASP A 162 14.23 10.37 -7.32
N PHE A 163 14.66 11.62 -7.31
CA PHE A 163 16.03 12.05 -7.19
C PHE A 163 16.12 12.95 -5.96
N VAL A 164 17.04 12.65 -5.05
CA VAL A 164 17.32 13.42 -3.84
C VAL A 164 18.73 13.99 -3.91
N TYR A 165 18.88 15.28 -3.58
CA TYR A 165 20.16 15.95 -3.45
C TYR A 165 20.28 16.66 -2.10
N LYS A 166 21.31 16.31 -1.33
CA LYS A 166 21.61 16.87 -0.02
C LYS A 166 22.64 17.99 -0.15
N ALA A 167 22.18 19.23 0.02
CA ALA A 167 22.98 20.43 -0.03
C ALA A 167 23.16 21.02 1.39
N GLY A 168 24.13 20.48 2.14
CA GLY A 168 24.38 20.93 3.52
C GLY A 168 23.21 20.59 4.44
N PHE A 169 22.53 21.61 4.98
CA PHE A 169 21.35 21.45 5.85
C PHE A 169 20.02 21.43 5.08
N VAL A 170 20.05 21.40 3.75
CA VAL A 170 18.84 21.37 2.90
C VAL A 170 18.84 20.10 2.05
N GLU A 171 17.70 19.43 1.93
CA GLU A 171 17.47 18.34 0.98
C GLU A 171 16.53 18.82 -0.12
N LEU A 172 16.91 18.63 -1.37
CA LEU A 172 16.07 18.82 -2.56
C LEU A 172 15.61 17.45 -3.03
N GLN A 173 14.32 17.27 -3.29
CA GLN A 173 13.76 16.07 -3.92
C GLN A 173 12.99 16.46 -5.18
N VAL A 174 13.24 15.76 -6.28
CA VAL A 174 12.48 15.86 -7.52
C VAL A 174 11.91 14.49 -7.80
N TYR A 175 10.62 14.39 -8.11
CA TYR A 175 9.97 13.10 -8.29
C TYR A 175 8.97 13.11 -9.45
N GLY A 176 8.66 11.92 -9.94
CA GLY A 176 7.70 11.69 -11.01
C GLY A 176 6.94 10.39 -10.79
N ILE A 177 5.67 10.39 -11.20
CA ILE A 177 4.71 9.30 -11.09
C ILE A 177 3.96 9.23 -12.42
N THR A 178 3.68 8.03 -12.90
CA THR A 178 2.80 7.83 -14.05
C THR A 178 1.90 6.62 -13.86
N ASP A 179 0.64 6.79 -14.25
CA ASP A 179 -0.32 5.70 -14.46
C ASP A 179 -0.78 5.74 -15.92
N PRO A 180 -0.21 4.90 -16.81
CA PRO A 180 -0.57 4.88 -18.22
C PRO A 180 -1.97 4.32 -18.46
N GLU A 181 -2.52 3.57 -17.51
CA GLU A 181 -3.85 2.96 -17.58
C GLU A 181 -4.95 3.87 -17.00
N ALA A 182 -4.62 4.99 -16.36
CA ALA A 182 -5.64 5.93 -15.89
C ALA A 182 -6.40 6.56 -17.08
N THR A 183 -7.69 6.22 -17.21
CA THR A 183 -8.58 6.64 -18.31
C THR A 183 -9.87 7.20 -17.74
N ASP A 184 -10.67 7.85 -18.61
CA ASP A 184 -11.96 8.46 -18.26
C ASP A 184 -12.96 7.45 -17.66
N THR A 185 -12.77 6.15 -17.90
CA THR A 185 -13.59 5.07 -17.33
C THR A 185 -13.31 4.79 -15.86
N PHE A 186 -12.21 5.29 -15.30
CA PHE A 186 -11.82 5.04 -13.92
C PHE A 186 -12.14 6.21 -12.97
N VAL A 187 -12.59 7.34 -13.51
CA VAL A 187 -12.78 8.58 -12.77
C VAL A 187 -14.26 8.93 -12.60
N ILE A 188 -14.56 9.61 -11.49
CA ILE A 188 -15.90 10.10 -11.17
C ILE A 188 -16.31 11.19 -12.17
N ASP A 189 -17.59 11.22 -12.53
CA ASP A 189 -18.25 12.27 -13.31
C ASP A 189 -17.60 12.61 -14.67
N ASN A 190 -16.88 11.65 -15.28
CA ASN A 190 -16.08 11.86 -16.49
C ASN A 190 -15.09 13.03 -16.36
N SER A 191 -14.51 13.23 -15.16
CA SER A 191 -13.42 14.17 -14.95
C SER A 191 -12.17 13.80 -15.76
N THR A 192 -11.14 14.66 -15.80
CA THR A 192 -9.94 14.36 -16.59
C THR A 192 -8.99 13.46 -15.79
N PRO A 193 -8.61 12.27 -16.27
CA PRO A 193 -7.73 11.36 -15.54
C PRO A 193 -6.31 11.93 -15.40
N VAL A 194 -5.70 11.72 -14.24
CA VAL A 194 -4.30 12.04 -13.98
C VAL A 194 -3.41 10.89 -14.45
N LYS A 195 -2.69 11.09 -15.56
CA LYS A 195 -1.71 10.12 -16.08
C LYS A 195 -0.30 10.40 -15.63
N TYR A 196 0.02 11.66 -15.38
CA TYR A 196 1.34 12.10 -14.94
C TYR A 196 1.19 12.96 -13.69
N ALA A 197 2.03 12.70 -12.70
CA ALA A 197 2.17 13.57 -11.55
C ALA A 197 3.65 13.70 -11.21
N GLY A 198 4.02 14.80 -10.56
CA GLY A 198 5.41 15.04 -10.21
C GLY A 198 5.57 16.32 -9.42
N GLY A 199 6.77 16.55 -8.93
CA GLY A 199 6.99 17.73 -8.11
C GLY A 199 8.43 17.94 -7.72
N VAL A 200 8.64 19.07 -7.07
CA VAL A 200 9.91 19.47 -6.47
C VAL A 200 9.63 19.86 -5.04
N ALA A 201 10.46 19.36 -4.13
CA ALA A 201 10.34 19.67 -2.73
C ALA A 201 11.68 19.98 -2.09
N ILE A 202 11.64 20.88 -1.12
CA ILE A 202 12.79 21.36 -0.39
C ILE A 202 12.52 21.17 1.10
N TYR A 203 13.44 20.51 1.80
CA TYR A 203 13.33 20.20 3.21
C TYR A 203 14.52 20.72 4.00
N VAL A 204 14.22 21.13 5.22
CA VAL A 204 15.20 21.28 6.30
C VAL A 204 14.96 20.12 7.28
N PRO A 205 15.90 19.18 7.42
CA PRO A 205 15.82 18.17 8.47
C PRO A 205 16.06 18.87 9.80
N LEU A 206 15.03 18.94 10.65
CA LEU A 206 15.12 19.53 11.99
C LEU A 206 15.86 18.58 12.94
N VAL A 207 15.51 17.30 12.84
CA VAL A 207 16.18 16.15 13.45
C VAL A 207 16.15 15.00 12.45
N ASN A 208 16.90 13.91 12.68
CA ASN A 208 16.98 12.77 11.74
C ASN A 208 15.62 12.19 11.31
N VAL A 209 14.59 12.40 12.12
CA VAL A 209 13.25 11.82 11.97
C VAL A 209 12.17 12.85 11.65
N VAL A 210 12.49 14.16 11.57
CA VAL A 210 11.50 15.22 11.28
C VAL A 210 12.05 16.18 10.24
N LYS A 211 11.25 16.41 9.20
CA LYS A 211 11.52 17.33 8.11
C LYS A 211 10.47 18.43 8.08
N LEU A 212 10.90 19.68 7.99
CA LEU A 212 10.05 20.81 7.63
C LEU A 212 10.34 21.14 6.17
N GLY A 213 9.32 21.31 5.34
CA GLY A 213 9.56 21.59 3.93
C GLY A 213 8.42 22.28 3.21
N VAL A 214 8.70 22.54 1.94
CA VAL A 214 7.73 22.96 0.94
C VAL A 214 7.81 22.02 -0.25
N GLU A 215 6.66 21.63 -0.78
CA GLU A 215 6.51 20.81 -1.99
C GLU A 215 5.65 21.58 -2.99
N PHE A 216 6.15 21.74 -4.22
CA PHE A 216 5.36 22.15 -5.36
C PHE A 216 5.08 20.91 -6.22
N ALA A 217 3.80 20.70 -6.53
CA ALA A 217 3.32 19.50 -7.19
C ALA A 217 2.49 19.86 -8.44
N LEU A 218 2.61 19.02 -9.45
CA LEU A 218 1.90 19.08 -10.72
C LEU A 218 1.20 17.75 -10.99
N GLN A 219 0.07 17.81 -11.66
CA GLN A 219 -0.68 16.67 -12.19
C GLN A 219 -1.18 17.03 -13.60
N SER A 220 -1.16 16.07 -14.53
CA SER A 220 -1.66 16.28 -15.88
C SER A 220 -2.28 15.03 -16.49
N ASP A 221 -3.10 15.26 -17.51
CA ASP A 221 -3.57 14.26 -18.45
C ASP A 221 -2.45 13.80 -19.41
N GLU A 222 -2.77 12.86 -20.29
CA GLU A 222 -1.82 12.30 -21.27
C GLU A 222 -1.26 13.36 -22.23
N SER A 223 -2.09 14.33 -22.61
CA SER A 223 -1.76 15.34 -23.63
C SER A 223 -1.23 16.65 -23.06
N PHE A 224 -1.15 16.77 -21.72
CA PHE A 224 -0.82 18.01 -21.00
C PHE A 224 -1.80 19.17 -21.34
N SER A 225 -3.04 18.83 -21.71
CA SER A 225 -4.10 19.79 -21.97
C SER A 225 -4.74 20.33 -20.69
N SER A 226 -4.78 19.51 -19.65
CA SER A 226 -5.26 19.84 -18.30
C SER A 226 -4.10 19.70 -17.32
N ILE A 227 -3.76 20.79 -16.62
CA ILE A 227 -2.65 20.80 -15.65
C ILE A 227 -3.14 21.36 -14.32
N GLY A 228 -3.30 20.47 -13.35
CA GLY A 228 -3.49 20.77 -11.95
C GLY A 228 -2.15 21.06 -11.28
N ASN A 229 -2.12 22.01 -10.34
CA ASN A 229 -0.94 22.25 -9.53
C ASN A 229 -1.27 22.73 -8.13
N GLY A 230 -0.32 22.54 -7.21
CA GLY A 230 -0.44 23.08 -5.87
C GLY A 230 0.89 23.17 -5.13
N VAL A 231 0.83 23.76 -3.95
CA VAL A 231 1.93 23.88 -2.99
C VAL A 231 1.47 23.33 -1.66
N PHE A 232 2.30 22.52 -1.02
CA PHE A 232 2.14 22.09 0.37
C PHE A 232 3.32 22.56 1.20
N VAL A 233 3.05 23.17 2.36
CA VAL A 233 4.06 23.60 3.33
C VAL A 233 3.74 22.91 4.64
N GLY A 234 4.68 22.12 5.16
CA GLY A 234 4.39 21.32 6.33
C GLY A 234 5.58 20.61 6.93
N VAL A 235 5.28 19.93 8.02
CA VAL A 235 6.17 19.05 8.76
C VAL A 235 5.78 17.60 8.46
N TYR A 236 6.78 16.78 8.20
CA TYR A 236 6.65 15.33 8.06
C TYR A 236 7.64 14.65 9.02
N GLY A 237 7.17 13.65 9.75
CA GLY A 237 8.00 12.82 10.60
C GLY A 237 8.03 11.36 10.14
N ASP A 238 9.18 10.72 10.24
CA ASP A 238 9.37 9.28 10.07
C ASP A 238 10.07 8.73 11.32
N PHE A 239 9.27 8.19 12.24
CA PHE A 239 9.71 7.55 13.47
C PHE A 239 9.68 6.01 13.35
N GLY A 240 9.86 5.49 12.13
CA GLY A 240 9.83 4.06 11.83
C GLY A 240 8.40 3.51 11.78
N VAL A 241 7.77 3.33 12.94
CA VAL A 241 6.40 2.79 13.02
C VAL A 241 5.34 3.88 13.07
N LEU A 242 5.72 5.14 13.29
CA LEU A 242 4.83 6.30 13.35
C LEU A 242 5.27 7.35 12.34
N GLU A 243 4.32 7.86 11.55
CA GLU A 243 4.56 8.90 10.55
C GLU A 243 3.56 10.05 10.70
N PRO A 244 3.86 11.04 11.56
CA PRO A 244 3.04 12.24 11.67
C PRO A 244 3.25 13.17 10.47
N VAL A 245 2.19 13.86 10.07
CA VAL A 245 2.23 14.95 9.10
C VAL A 245 1.38 16.12 9.60
N GLY A 246 1.78 17.33 9.25
CA GLY A 246 0.99 18.52 9.52
C GLY A 246 1.38 19.65 8.59
N GLY A 247 0.43 20.28 7.92
CA GLY A 247 0.74 21.39 7.03
C GLY A 247 -0.48 22.06 6.42
N VAL A 248 -0.20 23.09 5.62
CA VAL A 248 -1.17 23.81 4.82
C VAL A 248 -0.87 23.60 3.34
N TYR A 249 -1.90 23.52 2.53
CA TYR A 249 -1.76 23.48 1.08
C TYR A 249 -2.60 24.55 0.41
N TYR A 250 -2.22 24.86 -0.82
CA TYR A 250 -3.04 25.57 -1.78
C TYR A 250 -2.93 24.85 -3.12
N PHE A 251 -4.04 24.66 -3.80
CA PHE A 251 -4.07 24.01 -5.10
C PHE A 251 -5.08 24.70 -6.03
N ARG A 252 -4.86 24.51 -7.34
CA ARG A 252 -5.67 25.12 -8.40
C ARG A 252 -5.80 24.20 -9.61
N ASN A 253 -6.73 24.53 -10.48
CA ASN A 253 -7.00 23.84 -11.74
C ASN A 253 -7.27 22.33 -11.54
N GLY A 254 -8.04 21.98 -10.51
CA GLY A 254 -8.45 20.59 -10.30
C GLY A 254 -7.40 19.64 -9.77
N TYR A 255 -6.24 20.12 -9.34
CA TYR A 255 -5.26 19.29 -8.66
C TYR A 255 -5.93 18.51 -7.52
N VAL A 256 -5.66 17.20 -7.44
CA VAL A 256 -6.20 16.31 -6.43
C VAL A 256 -5.11 15.99 -5.40
N PRO A 257 -5.11 16.61 -4.21
CA PRO A 257 -4.17 16.28 -3.16
C PRO A 257 -4.23 14.80 -2.77
N PHE A 258 -3.06 14.21 -2.51
CA PHE A 258 -2.92 12.84 -1.99
C PHE A 258 -3.53 11.77 -2.90
N LEU A 259 -3.64 12.03 -4.21
CA LEU A 259 -4.27 11.12 -5.16
C LEU A 259 -3.70 9.70 -5.11
N PHE A 260 -2.37 9.56 -5.13
CA PHE A 260 -1.70 8.26 -5.07
C PHE A 260 -1.49 7.84 -3.62
N ASP A 261 -2.55 7.34 -2.99
CA ASP A 261 -2.53 6.84 -1.61
C ASP A 261 -2.70 5.31 -1.53
N ARG A 262 -2.99 4.80 -0.34
CA ARG A 262 -3.30 3.38 -0.09
C ARG A 262 -4.58 2.91 -0.78
N ASN A 263 -5.53 3.81 -1.02
CA ASN A 263 -6.84 3.53 -1.60
C ASN A 263 -6.86 3.69 -3.12
N TYR A 264 -5.84 4.28 -3.73
CA TYR A 264 -5.78 4.54 -5.17
C TYR A 264 -6.22 3.35 -6.03
N ASN A 265 -5.63 2.17 -5.82
CA ASN A 265 -5.97 0.98 -6.61
C ASN A 265 -7.40 0.48 -6.36
N TYR A 266 -7.90 0.62 -5.14
CA TYR A 266 -9.29 0.31 -4.80
C TYR A 266 -10.24 1.27 -5.52
N LEU A 267 -10.00 2.57 -5.43
CA LEU A 267 -10.81 3.60 -6.10
C LEU A 267 -10.78 3.43 -7.62
N LYS A 268 -9.60 3.15 -8.19
CA LYS A 268 -9.41 2.83 -9.62
C LYS A 268 -10.24 1.62 -10.04
N SER A 269 -10.18 0.53 -9.28
CA SER A 269 -10.95 -0.70 -9.57
C SER A 269 -12.47 -0.49 -9.53
N ASN A 270 -12.92 0.45 -8.69
CA ASN A 270 -14.34 0.80 -8.54
C ASN A 270 -14.78 1.99 -9.38
N GLN A 271 -13.95 2.46 -10.32
CA GLN A 271 -14.27 3.57 -11.22
C GLN A 271 -14.63 4.87 -10.46
N SER A 272 -13.91 5.13 -9.38
CA SER A 272 -14.21 6.19 -8.41
C SER A 272 -13.00 7.08 -8.10
N LEU A 273 -12.03 7.16 -9.02
CA LEU A 273 -10.92 8.10 -8.87
C LEU A 273 -11.41 9.54 -9.05
N ASN A 274 -10.87 10.45 -8.23
CA ASN A 274 -10.99 11.87 -8.50
C ASN A 274 -10.04 12.23 -9.66
N GLY A 275 -10.54 13.00 -10.63
CA GLY A 275 -9.75 13.52 -11.75
C GLY A 275 -9.47 15.02 -11.63
N LEU A 276 -8.74 15.56 -12.60
CA LEU A 276 -8.59 17.01 -12.78
C LEU A 276 -9.94 17.59 -13.23
N GLU A 277 -10.50 18.43 -12.36
CA GLU A 277 -11.73 19.16 -12.62
C GLU A 277 -11.47 20.67 -12.69
N ASN A 278 -12.31 21.42 -13.42
CA ASN A 278 -12.26 22.87 -13.32
C ASN A 278 -12.98 23.34 -12.04
N VAL A 279 -12.36 23.06 -10.89
CA VAL A 279 -12.82 23.53 -9.57
C VAL A 279 -12.10 24.82 -9.20
N GLU A 280 -12.76 25.64 -8.38
CA GLU A 280 -12.14 26.81 -7.78
C GLU A 280 -10.88 26.45 -6.97
N ASP A 281 -9.92 27.36 -7.00
CA ASP A 281 -8.70 27.26 -6.21
C ASP A 281 -9.05 27.09 -4.72
N LYS A 282 -8.44 26.09 -4.08
CA LYS A 282 -8.69 25.80 -2.66
C LYS A 282 -7.41 25.88 -1.87
N SER A 283 -7.53 26.48 -0.69
CA SER A 283 -6.52 26.40 0.35
C SER A 283 -7.05 25.56 1.48
N GLY A 284 -6.19 24.75 2.08
CA GLY A 284 -6.59 23.83 3.13
C GLY A 284 -5.44 23.45 4.03
N TYR A 285 -5.73 22.55 4.94
CA TYR A 285 -4.75 21.98 5.85
C TYR A 285 -4.93 20.48 5.96
N LEU A 286 -3.87 19.81 6.39
CA LEU A 286 -3.85 18.39 6.69
C LEU A 286 -3.06 18.22 7.97
N VAL A 287 -3.61 17.49 8.93
CA VAL A 287 -2.89 17.00 10.11
C VAL A 287 -3.25 15.55 10.32
N GLY A 288 -2.27 14.72 10.60
CA GLY A 288 -2.57 13.37 11.06
C GLY A 288 -1.35 12.51 11.20
N MET A 289 -1.60 11.21 11.32
CA MET A 289 -0.57 10.25 11.67
C MET A 289 -0.92 8.90 11.05
N SER A 290 0.10 8.23 10.54
CA SER A 290 0.00 6.83 10.16
C SER A 290 0.83 5.98 11.12
N VAL A 291 0.41 4.74 11.32
CA VAL A 291 1.09 3.71 12.11
C VAL A 291 1.28 2.47 11.24
N ASP A 292 2.49 1.91 11.21
CA ASP A 292 2.79 0.66 10.53
C ASP A 292 3.55 -0.28 11.47
N LEU A 293 2.84 -1.30 11.97
CA LEU A 293 3.33 -2.33 12.88
C LEU A 293 3.24 -3.72 12.23
N MET A 294 3.25 -3.80 10.89
CA MET A 294 3.13 -5.07 10.19
C MET A 294 4.20 -6.08 10.68
N PRO A 295 3.83 -7.35 10.93
CA PRO A 295 2.55 -7.99 10.59
C PRO A 295 1.45 -7.88 11.66
N TYR A 296 1.63 -7.11 12.73
CA TYR A 296 0.69 -7.05 13.86
C TYR A 296 -0.44 -6.04 13.69
N GLY A 297 -0.33 -5.15 12.72
CA GLY A 297 -1.34 -4.15 12.45
C GLY A 297 -0.80 -2.89 11.81
N ASN A 298 -1.69 -2.03 11.41
CA ASN A 298 -1.39 -0.72 10.83
C ASN A 298 -2.60 0.18 10.98
N GLY A 299 -2.44 1.48 10.82
CA GLY A 299 -3.57 2.38 10.78
C GLY A 299 -3.17 3.78 10.38
N GLU A 300 -4.15 4.65 10.22
CA GLU A 300 -3.96 6.05 9.95
C GLU A 300 -5.17 6.84 10.42
N PHE A 301 -4.94 8.11 10.73
CA PHE A 301 -5.96 9.06 11.08
C PHE A 301 -5.55 10.44 10.61
N TYR A 302 -6.41 11.10 9.86
CA TYR A 302 -6.21 12.41 9.27
C TYR A 302 -7.38 13.32 9.58
N VAL A 303 -7.07 14.60 9.73
CA VAL A 303 -8.02 15.70 9.72
C VAL A 303 -7.56 16.67 8.65
N TYR A 304 -8.43 16.99 7.71
CA TYR A 304 -8.16 17.94 6.65
C TYR A 304 -9.37 18.80 6.37
N GLY A 305 -9.16 20.02 5.94
CA GLY A 305 -10.26 20.96 5.69
C GLY A 305 -9.80 22.15 4.88
N ALA A 306 -10.76 22.92 4.39
CA ALA A 306 -10.47 24.17 3.69
C ALA A 306 -10.24 25.32 4.70
N LEU A 307 -9.40 26.29 4.34
CA LEU A 307 -9.12 27.47 5.18
C LEU A 307 -10.19 28.57 5.04
N ASP A 308 -11.17 28.39 4.16
CA ASP A 308 -12.28 29.30 3.90
C ASP A 308 -13.43 29.19 4.92
N GLY A 309 -13.26 28.34 5.94
CA GLY A 309 -14.21 28.19 7.05
C GLY A 309 -15.22 27.05 6.86
N VAL A 310 -15.05 26.20 5.85
CA VAL A 310 -15.79 24.94 5.75
C VAL A 310 -15.35 23.99 6.87
N THR A 311 -16.30 23.25 7.43
CA THR A 311 -16.05 22.25 8.46
C THR A 311 -15.06 21.20 7.95
N PRO A 312 -14.01 20.86 8.71
CA PRO A 312 -13.04 19.87 8.26
C PRO A 312 -13.66 18.48 8.18
N VAL A 313 -12.97 17.59 7.48
CA VAL A 313 -13.23 16.16 7.44
C VAL A 313 -12.20 15.47 8.32
N ALA A 314 -12.62 14.44 9.05
CA ALA A 314 -11.73 13.52 9.72
C ALA A 314 -11.97 12.11 9.20
N GLU A 315 -10.88 11.41 8.89
CA GLU A 315 -10.94 10.03 8.41
C GLU A 315 -9.82 9.20 9.03
N GLY A 316 -10.04 7.91 9.16
CA GLY A 316 -9.01 7.00 9.60
C GLY A 316 -9.45 5.55 9.57
N ASN A 317 -8.46 4.68 9.55
CA ASN A 317 -8.66 3.25 9.59
C ASN A 317 -7.55 2.62 10.43
N VAL A 318 -7.86 1.51 11.08
CA VAL A 318 -6.91 0.73 11.86
C VAL A 318 -7.17 -0.74 11.64
N ARG A 319 -6.10 -1.53 11.58
CA ARG A 319 -6.13 -2.97 11.57
C ARG A 319 -5.20 -3.46 12.67
N ILE A 320 -5.70 -4.36 13.50
CA ILE A 320 -4.92 -5.10 14.48
C ILE A 320 -5.03 -6.58 14.13
N ILE A 321 -3.89 -7.26 14.08
CA ILE A 321 -3.78 -8.67 13.75
C ILE A 321 -3.24 -9.38 14.98
N LEU A 322 -4.09 -10.21 15.59
CA LEU A 322 -3.66 -11.17 16.60
C LEU A 322 -3.37 -12.49 15.88
N PRO A 323 -2.10 -12.95 15.87
CA PRO A 323 -1.73 -14.16 15.16
C PRO A 323 -2.33 -15.41 15.82
N GLU A 324 -2.34 -16.52 15.09
CA GLU A 324 -2.67 -17.84 15.62
C GLU A 324 -1.68 -18.22 16.74
N ILE A 325 -2.19 -18.61 17.90
CA ILE A 325 -1.38 -19.05 19.04
C ILE A 325 -1.97 -20.34 19.60
N ALA A 326 -1.27 -21.45 19.42
CA ALA A 326 -1.68 -22.78 19.86
C ALA A 326 -3.07 -23.16 19.31
N SER A 327 -4.12 -23.14 20.14
CA SER A 327 -5.49 -23.45 19.71
C SER A 327 -6.33 -22.20 19.43
N PHE A 328 -5.78 -21.00 19.60
CA PHE A 328 -6.44 -19.75 19.24
C PHE A 328 -6.19 -19.48 17.76
N PRO A 329 -7.24 -19.45 16.91
CA PRO A 329 -7.10 -19.38 15.45
C PRO A 329 -6.57 -18.03 14.94
N GLY A 330 -6.40 -17.04 15.81
CA GLY A 330 -6.10 -15.66 15.44
C GLY A 330 -7.35 -14.79 15.42
N LEU A 331 -7.15 -13.48 15.24
CA LEU A 331 -8.23 -12.49 15.17
C LEU A 331 -7.76 -11.25 14.41
N PHE A 332 -8.63 -10.70 13.57
CA PHE A 332 -8.44 -9.41 12.94
C PHE A 332 -9.45 -8.41 13.53
N ILE A 333 -8.97 -7.23 13.88
CA ILE A 333 -9.82 -6.12 14.34
C ILE A 333 -9.59 -4.97 13.39
N ASP A 334 -10.60 -4.63 12.61
CA ASP A 334 -10.61 -3.51 11.68
C ASP A 334 -11.48 -2.39 12.25
N GLY A 335 -10.94 -1.19 12.33
CA GLY A 335 -11.68 0.03 12.62
C GLY A 335 -11.65 0.94 11.40
N TYR A 336 -12.75 1.64 11.16
CA TYR A 336 -12.86 2.71 10.18
C TYR A 336 -13.65 3.85 10.79
N TYR A 337 -13.27 5.06 10.46
CA TYR A 337 -13.89 6.30 10.88
C TYR A 337 -13.85 7.28 9.73
N TYR A 338 -14.99 7.90 9.45
CA TYR A 338 -15.11 9.03 8.55
C TYR A 338 -16.17 9.97 9.12
N ASP A 339 -15.89 11.26 9.15
CA ASP A 339 -16.81 12.27 9.62
C ASP A 339 -16.58 13.55 8.84
N SER A 340 -17.64 14.03 8.19
CA SER A 340 -17.59 15.26 7.39
C SER A 340 -17.73 16.54 8.24
N THR A 341 -18.05 16.41 9.53
CA THR A 341 -18.24 17.49 10.50
C THR A 341 -17.75 17.14 11.93
N PRO A 342 -16.52 16.64 12.13
CA PRO A 342 -16.05 15.97 13.37
C PRO A 342 -15.97 16.88 14.61
N PHE A 343 -16.23 18.18 14.45
CA PHE A 343 -16.19 19.17 15.53
C PHE A 343 -17.52 19.90 15.75
N GLU A 344 -18.58 19.58 15.00
CA GLU A 344 -19.88 20.22 15.15
C GLU A 344 -20.67 19.63 16.31
N ASN A 345 -20.85 18.30 16.35
CA ASN A 345 -21.71 17.63 17.34
C ASN A 345 -21.01 16.49 18.10
N GLY A 346 -19.70 16.63 18.33
CA GLY A 346 -18.88 15.62 19.00
C GLY A 346 -18.28 14.63 18.01
N PHE A 347 -17.67 13.57 18.53
CA PHE A 347 -16.87 12.64 17.72
C PHE A 347 -17.70 11.55 17.02
N LEU A 348 -18.97 11.39 17.40
CA LEU A 348 -19.94 10.46 16.82
C LEU A 348 -21.27 11.20 16.71
N ASP A 349 -21.70 11.48 15.49
CA ASP A 349 -22.97 12.14 15.16
C ASP A 349 -23.64 11.48 13.94
N GLU A 350 -24.61 12.18 13.35
CA GLU A 350 -25.37 11.70 12.19
C GLU A 350 -24.58 11.73 10.87
N ASN A 351 -23.47 12.47 10.83
CA ASN A 351 -22.55 12.58 9.70
C ASN A 351 -21.31 11.68 9.87
N THR A 352 -21.22 10.94 10.98
CA THR A 352 -20.15 9.97 11.22
C THR A 352 -20.47 8.60 10.64
N GLU A 353 -19.60 8.12 9.77
CA GLU A 353 -19.51 6.72 9.38
C GLU A 353 -18.37 6.05 10.15
N VAL A 354 -18.70 5.21 11.13
CA VAL A 354 -17.70 4.43 11.86
C VAL A 354 -18.12 2.98 11.94
N TYR A 355 -17.16 2.07 11.80
CA TYR A 355 -17.37 0.69 12.18
C TYR A 355 -16.15 0.07 12.86
N LEU A 356 -16.44 -0.94 13.66
CA LEU A 356 -15.48 -1.86 14.24
C LEU A 356 -15.86 -3.28 13.82
N LYS A 357 -15.00 -3.91 13.01
CA LYS A 357 -15.17 -5.27 12.50
C LYS A 357 -14.19 -6.20 13.20
N ILE A 358 -14.72 -7.22 13.86
CA ILE A 358 -13.96 -8.27 14.54
C ILE A 358 -14.13 -9.55 13.70
N SER A 359 -13.05 -9.99 13.07
CA SER A 359 -13.03 -11.11 12.12
C SER A 359 -12.23 -12.28 12.68
N TYR A 360 -12.87 -13.45 12.77
CA TYR A 360 -12.22 -14.70 13.13
C TYR A 360 -11.91 -15.49 11.86
N PRO A 361 -10.64 -15.89 11.64
CA PRO A 361 -10.28 -16.76 10.53
C PRO A 361 -10.95 -18.13 10.71
N ILE A 362 -11.69 -18.54 9.68
CA ILE A 362 -12.26 -19.89 9.59
C ILE A 362 -11.33 -20.79 8.76
N LEU A 363 -10.82 -20.26 7.65
CA LEU A 363 -9.92 -20.96 6.71
C LEU A 363 -8.87 -19.97 6.20
N GLY A 364 -7.64 -20.11 6.71
CA GLY A 364 -6.53 -19.19 6.40
C GLY A 364 -6.81 -17.75 6.81
N GLU A 365 -6.04 -16.82 6.27
CA GLU A 365 -6.16 -15.39 6.60
C GLU A 365 -7.28 -14.67 5.85
N SER A 366 -7.92 -15.30 4.86
CA SER A 366 -8.83 -14.56 3.97
C SER A 366 -10.29 -14.93 4.10
N PHE A 367 -10.63 -16.12 4.62
CA PHE A 367 -12.02 -16.50 4.84
C PHE A 367 -12.35 -16.39 6.33
N VAL A 368 -13.17 -15.39 6.65
CA VAL A 368 -13.48 -14.99 8.01
C VAL A 368 -14.98 -15.00 8.28
N ALA A 369 -15.34 -15.26 9.52
CA ALA A 369 -16.64 -14.88 10.05
C ALA A 369 -16.45 -13.95 11.23
N GLY A 370 -17.41 -13.06 11.45
CA GLY A 370 -17.23 -12.06 12.46
C GLY A 370 -18.46 -11.24 12.76
N ILE A 371 -18.20 -10.20 13.54
CA ILE A 371 -19.18 -9.22 13.94
C ILE A 371 -18.69 -7.86 13.42
N VAL A 372 -19.58 -7.10 12.79
CA VAL A 372 -19.37 -5.68 12.55
C VAL A 372 -20.28 -4.90 13.51
N TYR A 373 -19.68 -3.95 14.20
CA TYR A 373 -20.39 -2.90 14.92
C TYR A 373 -20.31 -1.65 14.06
N SER A 374 -21.44 -1.19 13.52
CA SER A 374 -21.52 0.04 12.72
C SER A 374 -22.26 1.09 13.52
N TRP A 375 -21.88 2.35 13.37
CA TRP A 375 -22.67 3.47 13.88
C TRP A 375 -23.73 3.84 12.85
N GLU A 376 -24.98 3.64 13.19
CA GLU A 376 -26.13 3.90 12.34
C GLU A 376 -27.19 4.61 13.19
N GLU A 377 -27.77 5.70 12.69
CA GLU A 377 -28.84 6.44 13.39
C GLU A 377 -28.51 6.80 14.86
N ASN A 378 -27.28 7.22 15.13
CA ASN A 378 -26.77 7.55 16.48
C ASN A 378 -26.75 6.38 17.49
N GLN A 379 -26.64 5.14 17.01
CA GLN A 379 -26.51 3.95 17.83
C GLN A 379 -25.60 2.90 17.19
N TRP A 380 -25.04 2.01 18.01
CA TRP A 380 -24.25 0.89 17.51
C TRP A 380 -25.17 -0.23 17.02
N ALA A 381 -25.25 -0.39 15.71
CA ALA A 381 -25.85 -1.54 15.06
C ALA A 381 -24.85 -2.71 15.04
N LYS A 382 -25.33 -3.92 15.31
CA LYS A 382 -24.52 -5.14 15.26
C LYS A 382 -25.00 -6.04 14.13
N SER A 383 -24.07 -6.41 13.24
CA SER A 383 -24.32 -7.38 12.19
C SER A 383 -23.33 -8.54 12.26
N LEU A 384 -23.75 -9.71 11.78
CA LEU A 384 -22.89 -10.87 11.57
C LEU A 384 -22.52 -10.93 10.09
N PHE A 385 -21.29 -11.31 9.79
CA PHE A 385 -20.86 -11.54 8.42
C PHE A 385 -20.02 -12.80 8.31
N ILE A 386 -20.03 -13.37 7.11
CA ILE A 386 -19.14 -14.44 6.66
C ILE A 386 -18.68 -14.03 5.27
N GLY A 387 -17.37 -14.00 5.03
CA GLY A 387 -16.86 -13.59 3.72
C GLY A 387 -15.35 -13.43 3.67
N GLY A 388 -14.90 -12.75 2.61
CA GLY A 388 -13.50 -12.40 2.42
C GLY A 388 -13.03 -11.32 3.41
N LEU A 389 -11.78 -11.40 3.85
CA LEU A 389 -11.11 -10.30 4.53
C LEU A 389 -10.83 -9.21 3.50
N THR A 390 -11.72 -8.21 3.45
CA THR A 390 -11.49 -6.98 2.68
C THR A 390 -10.29 -6.27 3.30
N THR A 391 -9.18 -6.20 2.56
CA THR A 391 -8.06 -5.31 2.91
C THR A 391 -8.46 -3.88 2.56
N PHE A 392 -8.45 -2.99 3.56
CA PHE A 392 -8.20 -1.55 3.33
C PHE A 392 -6.80 -1.36 2.76
#